data_AF-L9WZW3-F1
#
_entry.id   AF-L9WZW3-F1
#
_cell.length_a   1.000
_cell.length_b   1.000
_cell.length_c   1.000
_cell.angle_alpha   90.00
_cell.angle_beta   90.00
_cell.angle_gamma   90.00
#
_symmetry.space_group_name_H-M   'P 1'
#
loop_
_entity.id
_entity.type
_entity.pdbx_description
1 polymer ?
#
loop_
_entity_poly.entity_id
_entity_poly.type
_entity_poly.pdbx_seq_one_letter_code
_entity_poly.pdbx_strand_id
1 'polypeptide(L)'
;MRIAVYRHDTHKLTGQSHAHADETFAGVPVNQSVPHGADGDAARLSRPSGTPELTVANHTSPHRLSLLTGDSVITSVEPADPEINHALRELLTETDPKAMHAAWLASDVAALFNESLYYPYTSLKYHTLLVAALVDNYSDGYEFDELRLVVDPPDEIVPHRTVYTGDRFALRIDRDANRRPSARLGARPWRSWATVWSQLSGHPLTTDRFDMVLDANLRRIRAWSTALQYLEDFQKHLQQSEVKK
;
A
#
# COMPACT_ATOMS: atom_id res chain seq x y z
N MET A 1 -18.82 5.11 -6.29
CA MET A 1 -17.59 5.94 -6.23
C MET A 1 -16.39 5.17 -5.66
N ARG A 2 -16.54 4.45 -4.54
CA ARG A 2 -15.39 3.79 -3.86
C ARG A 2 -14.70 2.65 -4.64
N ILE A 3 -15.42 1.94 -5.51
CA ILE A 3 -14.86 0.87 -6.38
C ILE A 3 -13.84 1.43 -7.38
N ALA A 4 -14.08 2.62 -7.94
CA ALA A 4 -13.20 3.19 -8.96
C ALA A 4 -11.78 3.40 -8.42
N VAL A 5 -11.64 3.69 -7.12
CA VAL A 5 -10.34 3.82 -6.45
C VAL A 5 -9.52 2.55 -6.55
N TYR A 6 -10.14 1.39 -6.37
CA TYR A 6 -9.44 0.11 -6.47
C TYR A 6 -9.10 -0.31 -7.92
N ARG A 7 -9.52 0.48 -8.92
CA ARG A 7 -9.31 0.20 -10.35
C ARG A 7 -8.51 1.30 -11.07
N HIS A 8 -8.21 2.41 -10.40
CA HIS A 8 -7.65 3.62 -11.03
C HIS A 8 -6.26 3.43 -11.65
N ASP A 9 -5.48 2.49 -11.13
CA ASP A 9 -4.11 2.21 -11.57
C ASP A 9 -3.96 0.80 -12.16
N THR A 10 -5.05 0.24 -12.69
CA THR A 10 -5.06 -1.12 -13.26
C THR A 10 -4.00 -1.30 -14.35
N HIS A 11 -3.72 -0.26 -15.14
CA HIS A 11 -2.68 -0.29 -16.17
C HIS A 11 -1.30 -0.72 -15.64
N LYS A 12 -0.99 -0.44 -14.37
CA LYS A 12 0.26 -0.87 -13.73
C LYS A 12 0.29 -2.36 -13.43
N LEU A 13 -0.86 -2.97 -13.15
CA LEU A 13 -1.01 -4.42 -12.95
C LEU A 13 -0.91 -5.19 -14.27
N THR A 14 -1.30 -4.56 -15.38
CA THR A 14 -1.26 -5.16 -16.73
C THR A 14 0.00 -4.82 -17.51
N GLY A 15 0.93 -4.04 -16.93
CA GLY A 15 2.18 -3.63 -17.56
C GLY A 15 2.01 -2.62 -18.70
N GLN A 16 0.85 -1.98 -18.79
CA GLN A 16 0.54 -0.96 -19.79
C GLN A 16 1.04 0.42 -19.33
N SER A 17 1.46 1.24 -20.29
CA SER A 17 1.71 2.65 -20.01
C SER A 17 0.38 3.38 -19.82
N HIS A 18 0.38 4.46 -19.03
CA HIS A 18 -0.83 5.24 -18.80
C HIS A 18 -1.46 5.78 -20.10
N ALA A 19 -0.63 6.14 -21.10
CA ALA A 19 -1.09 6.66 -22.39
C ALA A 19 -1.76 5.61 -23.30
N HIS A 20 -1.58 4.33 -22.99
CA HIS A 20 -2.15 3.19 -23.74
C HIS A 20 -2.94 2.27 -22.81
N ALA A 21 -3.38 2.79 -21.67
CA ALA A 21 -4.15 2.04 -20.70
C ALA A 21 -5.54 1.74 -21.25
N ASP A 22 -5.95 0.47 -21.17
CA ASP A 22 -7.31 0.10 -21.53
C ASP A 22 -8.32 0.77 -20.58
N GLU A 23 -9.45 1.22 -21.11
CA GLU A 23 -10.55 1.80 -20.31
C GLU A 23 -11.37 0.71 -19.60
N THR A 24 -11.22 -0.55 -20.02
CA THR A 24 -11.92 -1.70 -19.44
C THR A 24 -11.00 -2.88 -19.23
N PHE A 25 -11.23 -3.63 -18.16
CA PHE A 25 -10.56 -4.91 -17.90
C PHE A 25 -11.63 -5.95 -17.56
N ALA A 26 -11.62 -7.10 -18.25
CA ALA A 26 -12.61 -8.16 -18.04
C ALA A 26 -14.09 -7.69 -18.07
N GLY A 27 -14.40 -6.65 -18.85
CA GLY A 27 -15.75 -6.08 -18.98
C GLY A 27 -16.12 -5.03 -17.92
N VAL A 28 -15.24 -4.71 -16.97
CA VAL A 28 -15.47 -3.64 -16.00
C VAL A 28 -14.65 -2.37 -16.33
N PRO A 29 -15.18 -1.16 -16.06
CA PRO A 29 -14.40 0.08 -16.23
C PRO A 29 -13.22 0.14 -15.26
N VAL A 30 -12.07 0.56 -15.77
CA VAL A 30 -10.82 0.73 -15.02
C VAL A 30 -10.11 2.03 -15.41
N ASN A 31 -9.02 2.36 -14.70
CA ASN A 31 -8.18 3.54 -14.98
C ASN A 31 -8.94 4.88 -14.93
N GLN A 32 -10.05 4.92 -14.18
CA GLN A 32 -10.84 6.13 -13.98
C GLN A 32 -10.15 7.08 -13.00
N SER A 33 -10.31 8.37 -13.21
CA SER A 33 -9.78 9.39 -12.30
C SER A 33 -10.34 9.25 -10.89
N VAL A 34 -9.48 9.45 -9.91
CA VAL A 34 -9.83 9.44 -8.48
C VAL A 34 -10.22 10.86 -8.04
N PRO A 35 -11.32 11.03 -7.28
CA PRO A 35 -11.77 12.34 -6.84
C PRO A 35 -10.86 12.95 -5.76
N HIS A 36 -11.09 14.24 -5.47
CA HIS A 36 -10.48 14.99 -4.35
C HIS A 36 -8.93 15.09 -4.38
N GLY A 37 -8.29 14.75 -5.49
CA GLY A 37 -6.82 14.76 -5.58
C GLY A 37 -6.13 13.66 -4.76
N ALA A 38 -6.89 12.69 -4.25
CA ALA A 38 -6.40 11.67 -3.32
C ALA A 38 -5.28 10.79 -3.90
N ASP A 39 -5.32 10.48 -5.20
CA ASP A 39 -4.23 9.76 -5.88
C ASP A 39 -2.91 10.56 -5.83
N GLY A 40 -2.97 11.86 -6.14
CA GLY A 40 -1.82 12.75 -6.05
C GLY A 40 -1.27 12.92 -4.63
N ASP A 41 -2.14 12.94 -3.61
CA ASP A 41 -1.73 12.98 -2.21
C ASP A 41 -1.06 11.67 -1.78
N ALA A 42 -1.65 10.52 -2.10
CA ALA A 42 -1.06 9.21 -1.81
C ALA A 42 0.30 9.03 -2.50
N ALA A 43 0.42 9.49 -3.75
CA ALA A 43 1.68 9.52 -4.47
C ALA A 43 2.76 10.30 -3.71
N ARG A 44 2.43 11.47 -3.14
CA ARG A 44 3.37 12.29 -2.35
C ARG A 44 3.75 11.69 -1.01
N LEU A 45 2.93 10.79 -0.44
CA LEU A 45 3.31 10.00 0.74
C LEU A 45 4.43 9.00 0.41
N SER A 46 4.51 8.53 -0.83
CA SER A 46 5.43 7.45 -1.21
C SER A 46 6.62 7.92 -2.06
N ARG A 47 6.46 8.99 -2.84
CA ARG A 47 7.43 9.44 -3.85
C ARG A 47 7.84 10.91 -3.67
N PRO A 48 9.11 11.28 -3.98
CA PRO A 48 9.55 12.67 -3.95
C PRO A 48 8.71 13.57 -4.85
N SER A 49 8.61 14.85 -4.51
CA SER A 49 8.15 15.88 -5.44
C SER A 49 9.21 16.16 -6.50
N GLY A 50 8.78 16.53 -7.71
CA GLY A 50 9.66 16.92 -8.81
C GLY A 50 9.82 15.83 -9.87
N THR A 51 10.79 16.00 -10.77
CA THR A 51 11.08 15.03 -11.83
C THR A 51 11.66 13.76 -11.20
N PRO A 52 11.07 12.58 -11.46
CA PRO A 52 11.56 11.35 -10.88
C PRO A 52 12.91 10.95 -11.48
N GLU A 53 13.83 10.53 -10.62
CA GLU A 53 15.12 9.93 -10.98
C GLU A 53 15.07 8.43 -10.72
N LEU A 54 15.67 7.63 -11.61
CA LEU A 54 15.79 6.17 -11.42
C LEU A 54 16.60 5.88 -10.16
N THR A 55 15.94 5.29 -9.16
CA THR A 55 16.63 4.92 -7.91
C THR A 55 17.43 3.61 -8.02
N VAL A 56 17.15 2.79 -9.03
CA VAL A 56 17.91 1.59 -9.37
C VAL A 56 18.19 1.60 -10.87
N ALA A 57 19.47 1.59 -11.25
CA ALA A 57 19.88 1.59 -12.64
C ALA A 57 19.35 0.33 -13.36
N ASN A 58 18.85 0.51 -14.59
CA ASN A 58 18.36 -0.56 -15.47
C ASN A 58 17.15 -1.36 -14.95
N HIS A 59 16.49 -0.93 -13.86
CA HIS A 59 15.23 -1.53 -13.43
C HIS A 59 14.07 -1.00 -14.27
N THR A 60 13.63 -1.80 -15.25
CA THR A 60 12.52 -1.45 -16.17
C THR A 60 11.27 -2.29 -15.94
N SER A 61 11.28 -3.17 -14.94
CA SER A 61 10.18 -4.08 -14.62
C SER A 61 9.06 -3.37 -13.82
N PRO A 62 7.77 -3.67 -14.08
CA PRO A 62 6.67 -3.25 -13.21
C PRO A 62 6.66 -4.02 -11.88
N HIS A 63 7.45 -5.08 -11.75
CA HIS A 63 7.55 -5.83 -10.51
C HIS A 63 8.37 -5.07 -9.46
N ARG A 64 8.00 -5.25 -8.20
CA ARG A 64 8.63 -4.60 -7.06
C ARG A 64 9.92 -5.31 -6.68
N LEU A 65 10.87 -4.56 -6.11
CA LEU A 65 11.98 -5.09 -5.34
C LEU A 65 11.63 -5.15 -3.85
N SER A 66 11.95 -6.26 -3.20
CA SER A 66 11.85 -6.39 -1.74
C SER A 66 12.89 -5.50 -1.06
N LEU A 67 12.49 -4.63 -0.14
CA LEU A 67 13.47 -3.90 0.68
C LEU A 67 14.13 -4.82 1.72
N LEU A 68 13.46 -5.93 2.09
CA LEU A 68 13.99 -6.89 3.05
C LEU A 68 15.11 -7.76 2.47
N THR A 69 14.94 -8.25 1.24
CA THR A 69 15.92 -9.14 0.59
C THR A 69 16.77 -8.46 -0.47
N GLY A 70 16.29 -7.36 -1.06
CA GLY A 70 16.91 -6.70 -2.21
C GLY A 70 16.54 -7.32 -3.55
N ASP A 71 15.87 -8.47 -3.56
CA ASP A 71 15.54 -9.23 -4.76
C ASP A 71 14.24 -8.75 -5.40
N SER A 72 14.11 -8.99 -6.72
CA SER A 72 12.82 -8.93 -7.38
C SER A 72 11.89 -9.96 -6.74
N VAL A 73 10.69 -9.51 -6.36
CA VAL A 73 9.68 -10.40 -5.76
C VAL A 73 9.25 -11.47 -6.77
N ILE A 74 9.47 -11.23 -8.05
CA ILE A 74 9.36 -12.21 -9.13
C ILE A 74 10.75 -12.50 -9.70
N THR A 75 11.26 -13.70 -9.48
CA THR A 75 12.55 -14.18 -10.01
C THR A 75 12.43 -14.77 -11.42
N SER A 76 11.23 -15.19 -11.82
CA SER A 76 10.93 -15.68 -13.17
C SER A 76 9.41 -15.78 -13.36
N VAL A 77 8.81 -14.91 -14.14
CA VAL A 77 7.45 -15.13 -14.68
C VAL A 77 7.59 -15.20 -16.18
N GLU A 78 7.17 -16.32 -16.77
CA GLU A 78 6.90 -16.37 -18.19
C GLU A 78 5.82 -15.34 -18.52
N PRO A 79 5.89 -14.66 -19.67
CA PRO A 79 4.85 -13.72 -20.05
C PRO A 79 3.48 -14.42 -20.02
N ALA A 80 2.55 -13.90 -19.21
CA ALA A 80 1.19 -14.40 -18.98
C ALA A 80 1.04 -15.62 -18.06
N ASP A 81 1.55 -15.55 -16.83
CA ASP A 81 1.15 -16.46 -15.75
C ASP A 81 -0.39 -16.49 -15.60
N PRO A 82 -1.05 -17.64 -15.85
CA PRO A 82 -2.50 -17.77 -15.76
C PRO A 82 -3.04 -17.54 -14.34
N GLU A 83 -2.27 -17.87 -13.30
CA GLU A 83 -2.68 -17.72 -11.91
C GLU A 83 -2.71 -16.23 -11.52
N ILE A 84 -1.67 -15.48 -11.92
CA ILE A 84 -1.65 -14.02 -11.74
C ILE A 84 -2.84 -13.37 -12.47
N ASN A 85 -3.08 -13.74 -13.73
CA ASN A 85 -4.20 -13.19 -14.50
C ASN A 85 -5.56 -13.52 -13.89
N HIS A 86 -5.73 -14.74 -13.36
CA HIS A 86 -6.96 -15.15 -12.69
C HIS A 86 -7.17 -14.34 -11.41
N ALA A 87 -6.16 -14.23 -10.55
CA ALA A 87 -6.23 -13.45 -9.32
C ALA A 87 -6.48 -11.96 -9.58
N LEU A 88 -5.87 -11.37 -10.61
CA LEU A 88 -6.18 -9.99 -11.04
C LEU A 88 -7.63 -9.85 -11.50
N ARG A 89 -8.17 -10.83 -12.22
CA ARG A 89 -9.58 -10.85 -12.63
C ARG A 89 -10.51 -10.88 -11.43
N GLU A 90 -10.27 -11.77 -10.47
CA GLU A 90 -11.07 -11.82 -9.24
C GLU A 90 -11.01 -10.50 -8.47
N LEU A 91 -9.79 -9.97 -8.25
CA LEU A 91 -9.57 -8.72 -7.52
C LEU A 91 -10.27 -7.51 -8.16
N LEU A 92 -10.20 -7.39 -9.49
CA LEU A 92 -10.69 -6.22 -10.21
C LEU A 92 -12.17 -6.31 -10.57
N THR A 93 -12.73 -7.52 -10.70
CA THR A 93 -14.15 -7.68 -11.04
C THR A 93 -15.09 -7.69 -9.83
N GLU A 94 -14.57 -7.75 -8.60
CA GLU A 94 -15.36 -7.56 -7.37
C GLU A 94 -16.18 -6.27 -7.42
N THR A 95 -17.43 -6.35 -6.97
CA THR A 95 -18.43 -5.28 -7.05
C THR A 95 -18.92 -4.81 -5.69
N ASP A 96 -18.75 -5.58 -4.62
CA ASP A 96 -18.99 -5.11 -3.27
C ASP A 96 -17.79 -4.26 -2.79
N PRO A 97 -17.98 -2.97 -2.45
CA PRO A 97 -16.86 -2.10 -2.08
C PRO A 97 -16.08 -2.58 -0.85
N LYS A 98 -16.75 -3.24 0.11
CA LYS A 98 -16.10 -3.71 1.35
C LYS A 98 -15.31 -4.99 1.08
N ALA A 99 -15.88 -5.92 0.30
CA ALA A 99 -15.21 -7.12 -0.16
C ALA A 99 -13.99 -6.76 -1.03
N MET A 100 -14.13 -5.77 -1.92
CA MET A 100 -13.01 -5.30 -2.75
C MET A 100 -11.88 -4.73 -1.89
N HIS A 101 -12.21 -3.94 -0.86
CA HIS A 101 -11.21 -3.44 0.07
C HIS A 101 -10.48 -4.56 0.82
N ALA A 102 -11.21 -5.54 1.34
CA ALA A 102 -10.64 -6.71 1.99
C ALA A 102 -9.77 -7.54 1.04
N ALA A 103 -10.21 -7.73 -0.21
CA ALA A 103 -9.44 -8.42 -1.24
C ALA A 103 -8.13 -7.68 -1.55
N TRP A 104 -8.14 -6.34 -1.62
CA TRP A 104 -6.93 -5.55 -1.78
C TRP A 104 -5.99 -5.65 -0.57
N LEU A 105 -6.51 -5.66 0.66
CA LEU A 105 -5.70 -5.88 1.87
C LEU A 105 -5.03 -7.26 1.87
N ALA A 106 -5.73 -8.29 1.41
CA ALA A 106 -5.24 -9.67 1.37
C ALA A 106 -4.43 -10.02 0.11
N SER A 107 -4.41 -9.16 -0.92
CA SER A 107 -3.84 -9.51 -2.21
C SER A 107 -2.31 -9.65 -2.15
N ASP A 108 -1.81 -10.85 -2.45
CA ASP A 108 -0.40 -11.09 -2.71
C ASP A 108 0.00 -10.62 -4.11
N VAL A 109 -0.90 -10.78 -5.09
CA VAL A 109 -0.64 -10.40 -6.48
C VAL A 109 -0.46 -8.90 -6.64
N ALA A 110 -1.28 -8.06 -6.00
CA ALA A 110 -1.10 -6.61 -6.05
C ALA A 110 0.21 -6.15 -5.38
N ALA A 111 0.73 -6.91 -4.40
CA ALA A 111 1.98 -6.61 -3.72
C ALA A 111 3.23 -6.89 -4.57
N LEU A 112 3.07 -7.64 -5.68
CA LEU A 112 4.14 -7.93 -6.64
C LEU A 112 4.53 -6.71 -7.48
N PHE A 113 3.65 -5.71 -7.59
CA PHE A 113 3.82 -4.58 -8.49
C PHE A 113 4.30 -3.33 -7.76
N ASN A 114 5.23 -2.61 -8.38
CA ASN A 114 5.63 -1.29 -7.91
C ASN A 114 4.59 -0.23 -8.28
N GLU A 115 4.51 0.84 -7.47
CA GLU A 115 3.66 1.99 -7.78
C GLU A 115 4.23 2.81 -8.96
N SER A 116 5.55 2.79 -9.11
CA SER A 116 6.30 3.59 -10.07
C SER A 116 7.65 2.94 -10.40
N LEU A 117 7.94 2.82 -11.70
CA LEU A 117 9.21 2.26 -12.21
C LEU A 117 10.45 2.97 -11.67
N TYR A 118 10.35 4.28 -11.42
CA TYR A 118 11.44 5.07 -10.83
C TYR A 118 11.77 4.72 -9.37
N TYR A 119 10.82 4.10 -8.66
CA TYR A 119 10.91 3.80 -7.23
C TYR A 119 10.48 2.34 -6.99
N PRO A 120 11.31 1.35 -7.37
CA PRO A 120 10.90 -0.05 -7.46
C PRO A 120 10.64 -0.71 -6.11
N TYR A 121 10.94 -0.04 -4.99
CA TYR A 121 10.58 -0.48 -3.63
C TYR A 121 9.19 0.00 -3.17
N THR A 122 8.50 0.84 -3.95
CA THR A 122 7.10 1.24 -3.67
C THR A 122 6.15 0.10 -3.99
N SER A 123 4.97 0.08 -3.38
CA SER A 123 3.98 -0.99 -3.57
C SER A 123 2.68 -0.44 -4.13
N LEU A 124 2.21 -1.03 -5.24
CA LEU A 124 0.94 -0.64 -5.86
C LEU A 124 -0.27 -0.99 -4.99
N LYS A 125 -0.22 -2.13 -4.30
CA LYS A 125 -1.20 -2.52 -3.26
C LYS A 125 -1.37 -1.40 -2.24
N TYR A 126 -0.27 -0.99 -1.62
CA TYR A 126 -0.32 -0.01 -0.55
C TYR A 126 -0.57 1.42 -1.05
N HIS A 127 -0.13 1.77 -2.26
CA HIS A 127 -0.58 3.01 -2.90
C HIS A 127 -2.11 3.03 -3.01
N THR A 128 -2.70 1.99 -3.61
CA THR A 128 -4.16 1.91 -3.82
C THR A 128 -4.94 1.95 -2.51
N LEU A 129 -4.46 1.28 -1.46
CA LEU A 129 -5.07 1.33 -0.13
C LEU A 129 -4.96 2.72 0.53
N LEU A 130 -3.84 3.42 0.36
CA LEU A 130 -3.70 4.80 0.81
C LEU A 130 -4.67 5.72 0.07
N VAL A 131 -4.80 5.57 -1.26
CA VAL A 131 -5.78 6.33 -2.05
C VAL A 131 -7.20 6.07 -1.54
N ALA A 132 -7.57 4.82 -1.28
CA ALA A 132 -8.89 4.46 -0.75
C ALA A 132 -9.18 5.15 0.58
N ALA A 133 -8.20 5.16 1.50
CA ALA A 133 -8.38 5.78 2.80
C ALA A 133 -8.50 7.31 2.69
N LEU A 134 -7.71 7.95 1.82
CA LEU A 134 -7.82 9.38 1.57
C LEU A 134 -9.16 9.75 0.93
N VAL A 135 -9.60 9.03 -0.10
CA VAL A 135 -10.91 9.26 -0.73
C VAL A 135 -12.05 9.13 0.27
N ASP A 136 -11.99 8.11 1.14
CA ASP A 136 -13.05 7.89 2.13
C ASP A 136 -13.11 9.02 3.16
N ASN A 137 -11.96 9.46 3.67
CA ASN A 137 -11.90 10.58 4.62
C ASN A 137 -12.27 11.92 3.97
N TYR A 138 -11.81 12.18 2.74
CA TYR A 138 -12.12 13.42 2.01
C TYR A 138 -13.59 13.49 1.61
N SER A 139 -14.22 12.34 1.33
CA SER A 139 -15.67 12.27 1.06
C SER A 139 -16.50 12.63 2.31
N ASP A 140 -15.96 12.41 3.50
CA ASP A 140 -16.56 12.83 4.78
C ASP A 140 -16.25 14.30 5.14
N GLY A 141 -15.54 15.02 4.26
CA GLY A 141 -15.23 16.44 4.41
C GLY A 141 -14.01 16.73 5.30
N TYR A 142 -13.17 15.73 5.56
CA TYR A 142 -11.93 15.92 6.31
C TYR A 142 -10.78 16.33 5.39
N GLU A 143 -9.92 17.20 5.90
CA GLU A 143 -8.69 17.60 5.22
C GLU A 143 -7.51 16.72 5.64
N PHE A 144 -6.44 16.68 4.85
CA PHE A 144 -5.27 15.84 5.13
C PHE A 144 -4.66 16.09 6.52
N ASP A 145 -4.62 17.34 6.98
CA ASP A 145 -3.98 17.72 8.23
C ASP A 145 -4.76 17.33 9.50
N GLU A 146 -6.01 16.90 9.32
CA GLU A 146 -6.83 16.31 10.37
C GLU A 146 -6.57 14.80 10.55
N LEU A 147 -5.95 14.17 9.56
CA LEU A 147 -5.80 12.71 9.52
C LEU A 147 -4.69 12.19 10.42
N ARG A 148 -4.87 10.95 10.87
CA ARG A 148 -3.97 10.22 11.74
C ARG A 148 -3.71 8.83 11.19
N LEU A 149 -2.52 8.31 11.46
CA LEU A 149 -2.26 6.89 11.47
C LEU A 149 -2.76 6.34 12.80
N VAL A 150 -3.69 5.39 12.75
CA VAL A 150 -4.28 4.75 13.93
C VAL A 150 -3.87 3.28 13.94
N VAL A 151 -3.48 2.80 15.13
CA VAL A 151 -3.16 1.40 15.39
C VAL A 151 -4.39 0.72 15.96
N ASP A 152 -4.96 -0.20 15.19
CA ASP A 152 -6.11 -0.99 15.58
C ASP A 152 -5.66 -2.44 15.95
N PRO A 153 -6.46 -3.19 16.73
CA PRO A 153 -6.21 -4.62 16.97
C PRO A 153 -6.13 -5.41 15.67
N PRO A 154 -5.48 -6.59 15.68
CA PRO A 154 -5.60 -7.51 14.55
C PRO A 154 -7.09 -7.84 14.35
N ASP A 155 -7.49 -8.04 13.09
CA ASP A 155 -8.88 -8.31 12.64
C ASP A 155 -9.86 -7.13 12.63
N GLU A 156 -9.52 -5.96 13.20
CA GLU A 156 -10.38 -4.78 13.09
C GLU A 156 -10.19 -4.08 11.73
N ILE A 157 -11.10 -4.38 10.80
CA ILE A 157 -11.12 -3.76 9.46
C ILE A 157 -12.22 -2.70 9.38
N VAL A 158 -11.80 -1.46 9.22
CA VAL A 158 -12.68 -0.34 8.86
C VAL A 158 -12.67 -0.19 7.34
N PRO A 159 -13.81 -0.43 6.65
CA PRO A 159 -13.86 -0.39 5.20
C PRO A 159 -13.29 0.92 4.64
N HIS A 160 -12.47 0.78 3.60
CA HIS A 160 -11.71 1.81 2.89
C HIS A 160 -10.63 2.52 3.69
N ARG A 161 -10.68 2.53 5.03
CA ARG A 161 -9.75 3.28 5.89
C ARG A 161 -8.60 2.44 6.42
N THR A 162 -8.79 1.13 6.63
CA THR A 162 -7.70 0.22 6.99
C THR A 162 -6.75 0.09 5.80
N VAL A 163 -5.46 0.38 6.01
CA VAL A 163 -4.42 0.37 4.97
C VAL A 163 -3.42 -0.77 5.13
N TYR A 164 -3.41 -1.44 6.28
CA TYR A 164 -2.60 -2.64 6.53
C TYR A 164 -3.29 -3.51 7.59
N THR A 165 -3.14 -4.83 7.42
CA THR A 165 -3.55 -5.83 8.41
C THR A 165 -2.44 -6.87 8.53
N GLY A 166 -2.14 -7.27 9.77
CA GLY A 166 -1.20 -8.34 10.09
C GLY A 166 -1.65 -9.07 11.36
N ASP A 167 -0.93 -10.11 11.75
CA ASP A 167 -1.36 -11.01 12.84
C ASP A 167 -1.40 -10.32 14.22
N ARG A 168 -0.77 -9.15 14.34
CA ARG A 168 -0.54 -8.45 15.62
C ARG A 168 -1.25 -7.12 15.75
N PHE A 169 -1.49 -6.43 14.64
CA PHE A 169 -2.15 -5.14 14.60
C PHE A 169 -2.60 -4.84 13.17
N ALA A 170 -3.57 -3.94 13.06
CA ALA A 170 -3.97 -3.29 11.82
C ALA A 170 -3.58 -1.80 11.86
N LEU A 171 -3.46 -1.19 10.69
CA LEU A 171 -3.26 0.25 10.57
C LEU A 171 -4.37 0.87 9.73
N ARG A 172 -4.89 1.99 10.22
CA ARG A 172 -5.95 2.76 9.58
C ARG A 172 -5.52 4.22 9.42
N ILE A 173 -6.00 4.87 8.36
CA ILE A 173 -5.99 6.33 8.23
C ILE A 173 -7.37 6.88 8.53
N ASP A 174 -7.46 7.73 9.55
CA ASP A 174 -8.71 8.36 9.96
C ASP A 174 -8.45 9.64 10.75
N ARG A 175 -9.45 10.52 10.83
CA ARG A 175 -9.46 11.64 11.77
C ARG A 175 -9.59 11.17 13.22
N ASP A 176 -10.49 10.21 13.48
CA ASP A 176 -10.79 9.76 14.84
C ASP A 176 -10.02 8.49 15.22
N ALA A 177 -9.17 8.63 16.24
CA ALA A 177 -8.42 7.53 16.79
C ALA A 177 -9.23 6.66 17.76
N ASN A 178 -10.42 7.07 18.22
CA ASN A 178 -11.23 6.31 19.20
C ASN A 178 -10.42 5.86 20.44
N ARG A 179 -9.52 6.73 20.94
CA ARG A 179 -8.56 6.46 22.04
C ARG A 179 -7.51 5.38 21.74
N ARG A 180 -7.42 4.88 20.51
CA ARG A 180 -6.36 3.98 20.06
C ARG A 180 -5.02 4.72 19.94
N PRO A 181 -3.89 4.01 20.01
CA PRO A 181 -2.59 4.61 19.71
C PRO A 181 -2.59 5.23 18.32
N SER A 182 -2.13 6.47 18.20
CA SER A 182 -2.15 7.19 16.92
C SER A 182 -1.09 8.28 16.83
N ALA A 183 -0.84 8.74 15.61
CA ALA A 183 0.00 9.89 15.30
C ALA A 183 -0.63 10.68 14.14
N ARG A 184 -0.51 12.02 14.17
CA ARG A 184 -0.98 12.87 13.06
C ARG A 184 -0.12 12.64 11.82
N LEU A 185 -0.73 12.69 10.63
CA LEU A 185 0.01 12.58 9.36
C LEU A 185 0.88 13.81 9.08
N GLY A 186 0.45 14.97 9.59
CA GLY A 186 1.11 16.26 9.40
C GLY A 186 0.30 17.18 8.48
N ALA A 187 0.78 18.40 8.24
CA ALA A 187 0.03 19.42 7.52
C ALA A 187 -0.15 19.15 6.01
N ARG A 188 0.67 18.26 5.43
CA ARG A 188 0.72 17.95 4.00
C ARG A 188 1.15 16.51 3.77
N PRO A 189 0.75 15.88 2.65
CA PRO A 189 1.19 14.54 2.29
C PRO A 189 2.67 14.58 1.88
N TRP A 190 3.54 14.28 2.84
CA TRP A 190 4.97 14.17 2.63
C TRP A 190 5.43 12.73 2.91
N ARG A 191 6.60 12.36 2.37
CA ARG A 191 7.29 11.11 2.69
C ARG A 191 7.83 11.13 4.12
N SER A 192 6.93 11.00 5.07
CA SER A 192 7.18 11.19 6.50
C SER A 192 6.86 9.96 7.33
N TRP A 193 6.78 8.76 6.73
CA TRP A 193 6.45 7.52 7.47
C TRP A 193 7.24 7.39 8.76
N ALA A 194 8.57 7.41 8.70
CA ALA A 194 9.45 7.31 9.85
C ALA A 194 9.11 8.29 10.98
N THR A 195 8.72 9.52 10.63
CA THR A 195 8.32 10.55 11.59
C THR A 195 6.99 10.18 12.26
N VAL A 196 5.98 9.83 11.45
CA VAL A 196 4.64 9.47 11.96
C VAL A 196 4.70 8.20 12.81
N TRP A 197 5.41 7.17 12.34
CA TRP A 197 5.69 5.94 13.09
C TRP A 197 6.37 6.23 14.43
N SER A 198 7.37 7.11 14.44
CA SER A 198 8.08 7.48 15.67
C SER A 198 7.24 8.28 16.66
N GLN A 199 6.16 8.91 16.21
CA GLN A 199 5.29 9.77 17.01
C GLN A 199 4.03 9.05 17.52
N LEU A 200 3.87 7.75 17.24
CA LEU A 200 2.74 6.98 17.76
C LEU A 200 2.68 7.09 19.28
N SER A 201 1.49 7.43 19.80
CA SER A 201 1.28 7.58 21.25
C SER A 201 1.41 6.27 22.04
N GLY A 202 1.45 5.13 21.34
CA GLY A 202 1.74 3.80 21.87
C GLY A 202 2.18 2.91 20.72
N HIS A 203 3.20 2.07 20.96
CA HIS A 203 3.83 1.30 19.89
C HIS A 203 3.26 -0.12 19.81
N PRO A 204 2.90 -0.63 18.61
CA PRO A 204 2.35 -2.00 18.46
C PRO A 204 3.41 -3.11 18.54
N LEU A 205 4.69 -2.75 18.43
CA LEU A 205 5.81 -3.68 18.51
C LEU A 205 6.31 -3.82 19.95
N THR A 206 6.78 -5.01 20.32
CA THR A 206 7.36 -5.31 21.63
C THR A 206 8.87 -5.04 21.63
N THR A 207 9.55 -5.44 22.70
CA THR A 207 11.01 -5.31 22.85
C THR A 207 11.75 -6.61 22.60
N ASP A 208 11.15 -7.59 21.91
CA ASP A 208 11.90 -8.74 21.44
C ASP A 208 12.88 -8.34 20.32
N ARG A 209 13.87 -9.19 20.06
CA ARG A 209 14.95 -8.88 19.11
C ARG A 209 14.43 -8.64 17.68
N PHE A 210 13.40 -9.37 17.25
CA PHE A 210 12.88 -9.24 15.89
C PHE A 210 12.11 -7.93 15.74
N ASP A 211 11.29 -7.59 16.72
CA ASP A 211 10.55 -6.34 16.80
C ASP A 211 11.45 -5.13 16.88
N MET A 212 12.56 -5.22 17.61
CA MET A 212 13.55 -4.15 17.65
C MET A 212 14.20 -3.89 16.28
N VAL A 213 14.46 -4.95 15.50
CA VAL A 213 15.00 -4.80 14.14
C VAL A 213 13.95 -4.21 13.20
N LEU A 214 12.71 -4.71 13.27
CA LEU A 214 11.59 -4.19 12.50
C LEU A 214 11.36 -2.71 12.79
N ASP A 215 11.24 -2.34 14.07
CA ASP A 215 11.04 -0.95 14.49
C ASP A 215 12.17 -0.04 14.02
N ALA A 216 13.42 -0.46 14.23
CA ALA A 216 14.57 0.32 13.81
C ALA A 216 14.57 0.59 12.29
N ASN A 217 14.17 -0.37 11.47
CA ASN A 217 14.09 -0.19 10.03
C ASN A 217 12.91 0.70 9.63
N LEU A 218 11.73 0.53 10.24
CA LEU A 218 10.56 1.39 10.00
C LEU A 218 10.84 2.86 10.32
N ARG A 219 11.65 3.14 11.35
CA ARG A 219 12.10 4.50 11.70
C ARG A 219 13.07 5.13 10.72
N ARG A 220 13.50 4.41 9.66
CA ARG A 220 14.36 4.93 8.58
C ARG A 220 13.63 5.06 7.25
N ILE A 221 12.54 4.32 7.06
CA ILE A 221 11.77 4.35 5.81
C ILE A 221 10.92 5.63 5.76
N ARG A 222 11.04 6.38 4.67
CA ARG A 222 10.27 7.62 4.46
C ARG A 222 8.99 7.41 3.66
N ALA A 223 9.05 6.52 2.66
CA ALA A 223 7.93 6.23 1.78
C ALA A 223 6.90 5.35 2.46
N TRP A 224 5.64 5.77 2.44
CA TRP A 224 4.54 5.05 3.07
C TRP A 224 4.27 3.68 2.45
N SER A 225 4.11 3.60 1.12
CA SER A 225 3.83 2.32 0.45
C SER A 225 4.98 1.31 0.64
N THR A 226 6.23 1.78 0.67
CA THR A 226 7.40 0.95 0.98
C THR A 226 7.40 0.45 2.43
N ALA A 227 7.02 1.29 3.39
CA ALA A 227 7.01 0.90 4.80
C ALA A 227 5.91 -0.12 5.11
N LEU A 228 4.72 0.09 4.56
CA LEU A 228 3.60 -0.85 4.70
C LEU A 228 3.94 -2.20 4.03
N GLN A 229 4.60 -2.17 2.88
CA GLN A 229 5.09 -3.39 2.24
C GLN A 229 6.21 -4.06 3.05
N TYR A 230 7.09 -3.29 3.67
CA TYR A 230 8.14 -3.82 4.53
C TYR A 230 7.56 -4.56 5.76
N LEU A 231 6.46 -4.06 6.35
CA LEU A 231 5.73 -4.77 7.40
C LEU A 231 5.25 -6.15 6.92
N GLU A 232 4.60 -6.20 5.74
CA GLU A 232 4.10 -7.45 5.16
C GLU A 232 5.24 -8.43 4.82
N ASP A 233 6.30 -7.95 4.15
CA ASP A 233 7.46 -8.77 3.79
C ASP A 233 8.13 -9.37 5.04
N PHE A 234 8.26 -8.58 6.10
CA PHE A 234 8.86 -9.01 7.37
C PHE A 234 8.01 -10.06 8.08
N GLN A 235 6.68 -9.89 8.12
CA GLN A 235 5.76 -10.87 8.69
C GLN A 235 5.83 -12.21 7.92
N LYS A 236 5.78 -12.17 6.59
CA LYS A 236 5.91 -13.38 5.75
C LYS A 236 7.25 -14.10 5.99
N HIS A 237 8.33 -13.34 6.14
CA HIS A 237 9.65 -13.92 6.41
C HIS A 237 9.73 -14.63 7.77
N LEU A 238 9.09 -14.08 8.80
CA LEU A 238 8.99 -14.72 10.12
C LEU A 238 8.19 -16.03 10.04
N GLN A 239 7.01 -16.01 9.42
CA GLN A 239 6.16 -17.19 9.26
C GLN A 239 6.91 -18.32 8.51
N GLN A 240 7.63 -18.00 7.44
CA GLN A 240 8.43 -18.97 6.69
C GLN A 240 9.60 -19.55 7.52
N SER A 241 10.15 -18.76 8.45
CA SER A 241 11.25 -19.19 9.32
C SER A 241 10.77 -20.10 10.47
N GLU A 242 9.52 -19.96 10.89
CA GLU A 242 8.90 -20.82 11.91
C GLU A 242 8.48 -22.18 11.34
N VAL A 243 7.96 -22.22 10.10
CA VAL A 243 7.59 -23.48 9.42
C VAL A 243 8.78 -24.40 9.13
N LYS A 244 10.00 -23.85 9.08
CA LYS A 244 11.25 -24.60 8.81
C LYS A 244 11.93 -25.17 10.06
N LYS A 245 11.39 -24.92 11.26
CA LYS A 245 11.91 -25.46 12.53
C LYS A 245 11.07 -26.65 13.00
#